data_AF-A0A2N2TZX3-F1
#
_entry.id   AF-A0A2N2TZX3-F1
#
_cell.length_a   1.000
_cell.length_b   1.000
_cell.length_c   1.000
_cell.angle_alpha   90.00
_cell.angle_beta   90.00
_cell.angle_gamma   90.00
#
_symmetry.space_group_name_H-M   'P 1'
#
loop_
_entity.id
_entity.type
_entity.pdbx_description
1 polymer ?
#
loop_
_entity_poly.entity_id
_entity_poly.type
_entity_poly.pdbx_seq_one_letter_code
_entity_poly.pdbx_strand_id
1 'polypeptide(L)'
;TTILNQSDVQEDYRAKFLLYPIDVNGDTEMTDFQGNHTTEKAFAFGLRVRATPVLMFFDLDGKMVARHTGPVKDKDEFLLLGRYVSEGAYATQHFAKYKQGK
;
A
#
# COMPACT_ATOMS: atom_id res chain seq x y z
N THR A 1 -10.66 -13.34 -6.19
CA THR A 1 -9.46 -13.49 -7.03
C THR A 1 -8.23 -13.52 -6.15
N THR A 2 -7.33 -14.49 -6.36
CA THR A 2 -6.01 -14.50 -5.72
C THR A 2 -5.05 -13.69 -6.59
N ILE A 3 -4.79 -12.43 -6.23
CA ILE A 3 -3.94 -11.52 -7.02
C ILE A 3 -2.50 -11.57 -6.51
N LEU A 4 -2.32 -11.51 -5.18
CA LEU A 4 -0.99 -11.41 -4.55
C LEU A 4 -0.13 -12.69 -4.66
N ASN A 5 -0.72 -13.82 -5.07
CA ASN A 5 -0.01 -15.08 -5.27
C ASN A 5 0.51 -15.26 -6.71
N GLN A 6 0.24 -14.32 -7.62
CA GLN A 6 0.71 -14.38 -9.01
C GLN A 6 2.15 -13.86 -9.09
N SER A 7 3.04 -14.60 -9.76
CA SER A 7 4.48 -14.30 -9.77
C SER A 7 4.79 -12.95 -10.41
N ASP A 8 4.16 -12.63 -11.52
CA ASP A 8 4.37 -11.37 -12.23
C ASP A 8 3.90 -10.15 -11.41
N VAL A 9 2.83 -10.28 -10.63
CA VAL A 9 2.42 -9.26 -9.66
C VAL A 9 3.49 -9.06 -8.59
N GLN A 10 4.04 -10.14 -8.04
CA GLN A 10 5.08 -10.05 -7.03
C GLN A 10 6.37 -9.46 -7.57
N GLU A 11 6.79 -9.86 -8.78
CA GLU A 11 7.97 -9.33 -9.46
C GLU A 11 7.83 -7.83 -9.73
N ASP A 12 6.68 -7.42 -10.27
CA ASP A 12 6.39 -6.02 -10.60
C ASP A 12 6.44 -5.11 -9.37
N TYR A 13 5.87 -5.56 -8.25
CA TYR A 13 5.86 -4.81 -6.99
C TYR A 13 7.22 -4.82 -6.30
N ARG A 14 7.94 -5.95 -6.26
CA ARG A 14 9.29 -6.04 -5.68
C ARG A 14 10.30 -5.19 -6.45
N ALA A 15 10.11 -5.01 -7.76
CA ALA A 15 10.96 -4.13 -8.56
C ALA A 15 10.76 -2.63 -8.24
N LYS A 16 9.61 -2.25 -7.68
CA LYS A 16 9.23 -0.84 -7.42
C LYS A 16 9.26 -0.46 -5.95
N PHE A 17 9.02 -1.41 -5.05
CA PHE A 17 8.72 -1.13 -3.65
C PHE A 17 9.40 -2.12 -2.70
N LEU A 18 9.72 -1.63 -1.51
CA LEU A 18 9.91 -2.48 -0.34
C LEU A 18 8.53 -2.87 0.21
N LEU A 19 8.30 -4.17 0.33
CA LEU A 19 7.01 -4.72 0.75
C LEU A 19 7.08 -5.12 2.22
N TYR A 20 6.21 -4.53 3.04
CA TYR A 20 6.08 -4.88 4.45
C TYR A 20 4.63 -5.25 4.76
N PRO A 21 4.33 -6.53 5.05
CA PRO A 21 3.01 -6.93 5.51
C PRO A 21 2.81 -6.43 6.96
N ILE A 22 1.61 -5.92 7.26
CA ILE A 22 1.20 -5.52 8.60
C ILE A 22 -0.01 -6.36 8.98
N ASP A 23 0.08 -7.14 10.07
CA ASP A 23 -1.10 -7.72 10.69
C ASP A 23 -1.76 -6.66 11.59
N VAL A 24 -2.94 -6.19 11.18
CA VAL A 24 -3.69 -5.18 11.95
C VAL A 24 -4.17 -5.68 13.31
N ASN A 25 -4.09 -7.00 13.57
CA ASN A 25 -4.35 -7.61 14.87
C ASN A 25 -3.07 -8.08 15.57
N GLY A 26 -1.92 -7.98 14.90
CA GLY A 26 -0.63 -8.48 15.38
C GLY A 26 -0.03 -7.62 16.48
N ASP A 27 0.63 -8.27 17.42
CA ASP A 27 1.40 -7.67 18.51
C ASP A 27 2.92 -7.63 18.23
N THR A 28 3.33 -7.96 17.00
CA THR A 28 4.72 -7.84 16.55
C THR A 28 5.23 -6.42 16.76
N GLU A 29 6.35 -6.32 17.49
CA GLU A 29 7.04 -5.06 17.75
C GLU A 29 7.69 -4.51 16.49
N MET A 30 7.60 -3.20 16.30
CA MET A 30 8.20 -2.47 15.20
C MET A 30 8.60 -1.05 15.64
N THR A 31 9.36 -0.37 14.79
CA THR A 31 9.66 1.06 14.94
C THR A 31 8.99 1.80 13.81
N ASP A 32 8.18 2.82 14.12
CA ASP A 32 7.52 3.62 13.10
C ASP A 32 8.49 4.59 12.39
N PHE A 33 7.99 5.30 11.39
CA PHE A 33 8.78 6.28 10.63
C PHE A 33 9.25 7.49 11.45
N GLN A 34 8.73 7.70 12.66
CA GLN A 34 9.14 8.76 13.58
C GLN A 34 10.15 8.25 14.63
N GLY A 35 10.49 6.97 14.61
CA GLY A 35 11.39 6.35 15.59
C GLY A 35 10.70 5.87 16.86
N ASN A 36 9.36 5.89 16.93
CA ASN A 36 8.65 5.38 18.10
C ASN A 36 8.57 3.85 18.06
N HIS A 37 8.81 3.23 19.21
CA HIS A 37 8.50 1.81 19.41
C HIS A 37 6.98 1.62 19.51
N THR A 38 6.45 0.66 18.74
CA THR A 38 5.02 0.36 18.64
C THR A 38 4.82 -1.09 18.22
N THR A 39 3.58 -1.58 18.25
CA THR A 39 3.19 -2.84 17.59
C THR A 39 2.54 -2.58 16.23
N GLU A 40 2.49 -3.60 15.37
CA GLU A 40 1.79 -3.57 14.07
C GLU A 40 0.33 -3.10 14.21
N LYS A 41 -0.41 -3.67 15.18
CA LYS A 41 -1.79 -3.27 15.49
C LYS A 41 -1.90 -1.80 15.87
N ALA A 42 -1.05 -1.32 16.78
CA ALA A 42 -1.08 0.06 17.24
C ALA A 42 -0.71 1.03 16.10
N PHE A 43 0.29 0.69 15.29
CA PHE A 43 0.68 1.45 14.10
C PHE A 43 -0.47 1.55 13.08
N ALA A 44 -1.08 0.41 12.71
CA ALA A 44 -2.21 0.39 11.79
C ALA A 44 -3.40 1.21 12.31
N PHE A 45 -3.69 1.13 13.61
CA PHE A 45 -4.79 1.86 14.22
C PHE A 45 -4.53 3.37 14.28
N GLY A 46 -3.28 3.78 14.55
CA GLY A 46 -2.83 5.17 14.46
C GLY A 46 -2.99 5.75 13.06
N LEU A 47 -2.73 4.95 12.03
CA LEU A 47 -2.99 5.28 10.62
C LEU A 47 -4.47 5.16 10.20
N ARG A 48 -5.39 5.00 11.17
CA ARG A 48 -6.83 4.87 10.94
C ARG A 48 -7.19 3.73 9.98
N VAL A 49 -6.50 2.60 10.06
CA VAL A 49 -6.95 1.37 9.41
C VAL A 49 -8.15 0.82 10.18
N ARG A 50 -9.28 0.64 9.49
CA ARG A 50 -10.57 0.20 10.07
C ARG A 50 -11.25 -0.92 9.27
N ALA A 51 -10.73 -1.21 8.09
CA ALA A 51 -11.17 -2.28 7.21
C ALA A 51 -9.94 -2.84 6.51
N THR A 52 -9.97 -4.11 6.16
CA THR A 52 -8.89 -4.79 5.41
C THR A 52 -9.42 -5.37 4.10
N PRO A 53 -8.58 -5.50 3.06
CA PRO A 53 -7.18 -5.08 3.01
C PRO A 53 -7.03 -3.55 2.88
N VAL A 54 -5.87 -3.02 3.27
CA VAL A 54 -5.42 -1.66 2.95
C VAL A 54 -4.04 -1.73 2.33
N LEU A 55 -3.85 -1.04 1.21
CA LEU A 55 -2.54 -0.76 0.66
C LEU A 55 -2.17 0.68 0.97
N MET A 56 -1.01 0.87 1.59
CA MET A 56 -0.44 2.17 1.89
C MET A 56 0.94 2.27 1.27
N PHE A 57 1.23 3.41 0.66
CA PHE A 57 2.51 3.69 0.04
C PHE A 57 3.13 4.88 0.75
N PHE A 58 4.40 4.73 1.12
CA PHE A 58 5.19 5.74 1.79
C PHE A 58 6.36 6.13 0.88
N ASP A 59 6.73 7.40 0.89
CA ASP A 59 7.98 7.85 0.27
C ASP A 59 9.19 7.54 1.16
N LEU A 60 10.39 7.93 0.69
CA LEU A 60 11.65 7.67 1.40
C LEU A 60 11.77 8.44 2.72
N ASP A 61 10.95 9.48 2.92
CA ASP A 61 10.90 10.27 4.15
C ASP A 61 9.83 9.74 5.13
N GLY A 62 9.17 8.63 4.78
CA GLY A 62 8.13 7.99 5.62
C GLY A 62 6.77 8.69 5.56
N LYS A 63 6.53 9.57 4.58
CA LYS A 63 5.23 10.22 4.38
C LYS A 63 4.33 9.34 3.52
N MET A 64 3.09 9.15 3.97
CA MET A 64 2.08 8.42 3.19
C MET A 64 1.66 9.21 1.95
N VAL A 65 1.98 8.68 0.76
CA VAL A 65 1.72 9.32 -0.53
C VAL A 65 0.48 8.77 -1.25
N ALA A 66 0.10 7.53 -0.96
CA ALA A 66 -1.12 6.93 -1.49
C ALA A 66 -1.72 5.91 -0.52
N ARG A 67 -3.06 5.80 -0.58
CA ARG A 67 -3.85 4.81 0.17
C ARG A 67 -4.94 4.23 -0.72
N HIS A 68 -5.07 2.91 -0.69
CA HIS A 68 -6.19 2.19 -1.27
C HIS A 68 -6.83 1.33 -0.18
N THR A 69 -8.13 1.53 0.08
CA THR A 69 -8.87 0.79 1.12
C THR A 69 -9.88 -0.13 0.47
N GLY A 70 -9.82 -1.42 0.82
CA GLY A 70 -10.62 -2.47 0.21
C GLY A 70 -9.87 -3.24 -0.87
N PRO A 71 -10.51 -4.30 -1.42
CA PRO A 71 -9.93 -5.09 -2.49
C PRO A 71 -9.89 -4.29 -3.80
N VAL A 72 -8.81 -4.46 -4.56
CA VAL A 72 -8.77 -4.10 -5.98
C VAL A 72 -9.65 -5.06 -6.80
N LYS A 73 -10.21 -4.60 -7.92
CA LYS A 73 -11.13 -5.38 -8.76
C LYS A 73 -10.46 -6.62 -9.35
N ASP A 74 -9.31 -6.44 -9.96
CA ASP A 74 -8.57 -7.45 -10.71
C ASP A 74 -7.06 -7.16 -10.72
N LYS A 75 -6.32 -8.05 -11.38
CA LYS A 75 -4.86 -7.97 -11.52
C LYS A 75 -4.42 -6.68 -12.22
N ASP A 76 -5.12 -6.28 -13.27
CA ASP A 76 -4.75 -5.12 -14.08
C ASP A 76 -4.91 -3.83 -13.27
N GLU A 77 -6.00 -3.71 -12.49
CA GLU A 77 -6.14 -2.58 -11.56
C GLU A 77 -5.05 -2.57 -10.48
N PHE A 78 -4.62 -3.73 -10.00
CA PHE A 78 -3.53 -3.83 -9.03
C PHE A 78 -2.20 -3.33 -9.61
N LEU A 79 -1.83 -3.81 -10.79
CA LEU A 79 -0.61 -3.35 -11.49
C LEU A 79 -0.69 -1.85 -11.83
N LEU A 80 -1.89 -1.36 -12.20
CA LEU A 80 -2.12 0.05 -12.45
C LEU A 80 -1.96 0.91 -11.18
N LEU A 81 -2.36 0.38 -10.01
CA LEU A 81 -2.14 1.05 -8.72
C LEU A 81 -0.64 1.17 -8.42
N GLY A 82 0.13 0.09 -8.62
CA GLY A 82 1.59 0.12 -8.49
C GLY A 82 2.22 1.16 -9.41
N ARG A 83 1.81 1.19 -10.69
CA ARG A 83 2.26 2.17 -11.68
C ARG A 83 1.93 3.61 -11.28
N TYR A 84 0.69 3.87 -10.86
CA TYR A 84 0.23 5.18 -10.40
C TYR A 84 1.15 5.75 -9.30
N VAL A 85 1.58 4.90 -8.37
CA VAL A 85 2.49 5.32 -7.30
C VAL A 85 3.92 5.49 -7.82
N SER A 86 4.47 4.53 -8.57
CA SER A 86 5.87 4.61 -9.04
C SER A 86 6.13 5.75 -10.02
N GLU A 87 5.12 6.17 -10.79
CA GLU A 87 5.21 7.31 -11.71
C GLU A 87 4.96 8.66 -11.02
N GLY A 88 4.65 8.69 -9.72
CA GLY A 88 4.36 9.94 -9.01
C GLY A 88 3.02 10.58 -9.38
N ALA A 89 2.13 9.85 -10.07
CA ALA A 89 0.86 10.39 -10.57
C ALA A 89 -0.06 10.90 -9.44
N TYR A 90 0.13 10.38 -8.21
CA TYR A 90 -0.56 10.83 -7.00
C TYR A 90 -0.37 12.31 -6.68
N ALA A 91 0.70 12.94 -7.16
CA ALA A 91 0.94 14.37 -6.95
C ALA A 91 -0.05 15.26 -7.71
N THR A 92 -0.71 14.72 -8.74
CA THR A 92 -1.55 15.52 -9.67
C THR A 92 -3.02 15.11 -9.66
N GLN A 93 -3.34 13.85 -9.39
CA GLN A 93 -4.71 13.35 -9.39
C GLN A 93 -4.89 12.13 -8.50
N HIS A 94 -6.12 11.89 -8.03
CA HIS A 94 -6.48 10.69 -7.29
C HIS A 94 -6.52 9.44 -8.19
N PHE A 95 -6.19 8.27 -7.62
CA PHE A 95 -6.20 6.99 -8.33
C PHE A 95 -7.53 6.69 -9.05
N ALA A 96 -8.67 7.01 -8.41
CA ALA A 96 -10.00 6.82 -9.01
C ALA A 96 -10.18 7.56 -10.34
N LYS A 97 -9.56 8.74 -10.49
CA LYS A 97 -9.54 9.51 -11.73
C LYS A 97 -8.47 9.00 -12.70
N TYR A 98 -7.27 8.69 -12.18
CA TYR A 98 -6.17 8.14 -12.98
C TYR A 98 -6.59 6.88 -13.75
N LYS A 99 -7.36 5.99 -13.11
CA LYS A 99 -7.79 4.73 -13.73
C LYS A 99 -8.93 4.84 -14.74
N GLN A 100 -9.62 5.97 -14.85
CA GLN A 100 -10.69 6.14 -15.84
C GLN A 100 -10.16 6.32 -17.27
N GLY A 101 -8.88 6.68 -17.42
CA GLY A 101 -8.23 6.89 -18.72
C GLY A 101 -7.34 5.74 -19.18
N LYS A 102 -7.47 4.56 -18.58
CA LYS A 102 -6.63 3.37 -18.81
C LYS A 102 -7.49 2.12 -18.77
#